data_AF-A0A7W0NVW1-F1
#
_entry.id   AF-A0A7W0NVW1-F1
#
_cell.length_a   1.000
_cell.length_b   1.000
_cell.length_c   1.000
_cell.angle_alpha   90.00
_cell.angle_beta   90.00
_cell.angle_gamma   90.00
#
_symmetry.space_group_name_H-M   'P 1'
#
loop_
_entity.id
_entity.type
_entity.pdbx_description
1 polymer ?
#
loop_
_entity_poly.entity_id
_entity_poly.type
_entity_poly.pdbx_seq_one_letter_code
_entity_poly.pdbx_strand_id
1 'polypeptide(L)'
;MYRCDWYIVLVLFSLALLGGTLTVYARAPANSARTLPELLGGIVERSAELVYITEQDSEVFAFYRNTPVKEVTDNVFLAILRRPVETQIIQQSWSSFFQIRVNNDPTGRWGDLKKYLEANLTNLTVFRLPRGAPYGAQYDLYAVGIFNGDTVVGIQMFGVAT
;
A
#
# COMPACT_ATOMS: atom_id res chain seq x y z
N MET A 1 -11.62 24.46 -15.09
CA MET A 1 -12.99 24.81 -14.65
C MET A 1 -13.85 23.56 -14.77
N TYR A 2 -14.28 23.07 -13.61
CA TYR A 2 -15.10 21.91 -13.23
C TYR A 2 -15.75 21.05 -14.33
N ARG A 3 -15.48 19.72 -14.29
CA ARG A 3 -16.38 18.69 -14.82
C ARG A 3 -16.53 17.52 -13.85
N CYS A 4 -17.63 17.63 -13.10
CA CYS A 4 -18.55 16.62 -12.58
C CYS A 4 -18.00 15.25 -12.14
N ASP A 5 -17.85 15.11 -10.82
CA ASP A 5 -17.90 13.82 -10.14
C ASP A 5 -19.30 13.21 -10.28
N TRP A 6 -19.36 11.99 -10.81
CA TRP A 6 -20.58 11.19 -10.89
C TRP A 6 -20.82 10.52 -9.53
N TYR A 7 -21.73 11.06 -8.72
CA TYR A 7 -22.27 10.37 -7.56
C TYR A 7 -23.43 9.47 -8.01
N ILE A 8 -23.21 8.15 -8.01
CA ILE A 8 -24.31 7.19 -8.10
C ILE A 8 -24.96 7.12 -6.72
N VAL A 9 -26.08 7.81 -6.55
CA VAL A 9 -26.96 7.67 -5.38
C VAL A 9 -27.85 6.44 -5.62
N LEU A 10 -27.57 5.36 -4.90
CA LEU A 10 -28.43 4.17 -4.91
C LEU A 10 -29.44 4.32 -3.75
N VAL A 11 -30.66 4.76 -4.08
CA VAL A 11 -31.78 4.84 -3.13
C VAL A 11 -32.46 3.48 -3.07
N LEU A 12 -32.22 2.72 -2.00
CA LEU A 12 -33.01 1.54 -1.68
C LEU A 12 -34.28 1.97 -0.96
N PHE A 13 -35.43 1.89 -1.66
CA PHE A 13 -36.74 2.03 -1.03
C PHE A 13 -37.04 0.78 -0.20
N SER A 14 -37.00 0.89 1.12
CA SER A 14 -37.71 -0.03 2.01
C SER A 14 -38.89 0.73 2.59
N LEU A 15 -40.09 0.39 2.12
CA LEU A 15 -41.34 0.89 2.66
C LEU A 15 -41.54 0.23 4.04
N ALA A 16 -41.10 0.89 5.10
CA ALA A 16 -41.50 0.54 6.47
C ALA A 16 -41.76 1.85 7.22
N LEU A 17 -43.03 2.08 7.53
CA LEU A 17 -43.47 3.09 8.48
C LEU A 17 -42.70 2.90 9.79
N LEU A 18 -41.89 3.90 10.18
CA LEU A 18 -41.66 4.41 11.55
C LEU A 18 -40.46 5.36 11.51
N GLY A 19 -40.59 6.51 12.16
CA GLY A 19 -39.68 7.65 12.07
C GLY A 19 -38.24 7.35 12.53
N GLY A 20 -37.39 6.93 11.61
CA GLY A 20 -35.95 6.81 11.79
C GLY A 20 -35.21 7.92 11.03
N THR A 21 -34.35 8.64 11.74
CA THR A 21 -33.33 9.52 11.17
C THR A 21 -32.60 8.82 10.01
N LEU A 22 -32.55 9.48 8.85
CA LEU A 22 -31.77 9.05 7.69
C LEU A 22 -30.28 9.01 8.05
N THR A 23 -29.78 7.82 8.42
CA THR A 23 -28.34 7.59 8.50
C THR A 23 -27.84 7.40 7.07
N VAL A 24 -27.39 8.50 6.44
CA VAL A 24 -26.66 8.46 5.18
C VAL A 24 -25.34 7.74 5.44
N TYR A 25 -25.26 6.45 5.10
CA TYR A 25 -23.97 5.77 4.99
C TYR A 25 -23.27 6.37 3.77
N ALA A 26 -22.47 7.41 3.98
CA ALA A 26 -21.52 7.86 2.98
C ALA A 26 -20.63 6.65 2.64
N ARG A 27 -20.77 6.12 1.42
CA ARG A 27 -19.83 5.12 0.88
C ARG A 27 -18.48 5.84 0.82
N ALA A 28 -17.47 5.32 1.50
CA ALA A 28 -16.12 5.86 1.40
C ALA A 28 -15.75 5.92 -0.09
N PRO A 29 -15.05 6.97 -0.57
CA PRO A 29 -14.58 6.99 -1.95
C PRO A 29 -13.83 5.69 -2.22
N ALA A 30 -13.90 5.17 -3.45
CA ALA A 30 -13.37 3.85 -3.84
C ALA A 30 -11.87 3.63 -3.54
N ASN A 31 -11.18 4.67 -3.05
CA ASN A 31 -9.78 4.70 -2.67
C ASN A 31 -9.54 4.82 -1.16
N SER A 32 -10.55 4.71 -0.30
CA SER A 32 -10.38 4.80 1.16
C SER A 32 -10.88 3.54 1.85
N ALA A 33 -9.97 2.84 2.54
CA ALA A 33 -10.24 1.70 3.39
C ALA A 33 -10.51 2.17 4.84
N ARG A 34 -11.51 1.57 5.49
CA ARG A 34 -11.81 1.82 6.91
C ARG A 34 -11.22 0.77 7.81
N THR A 35 -11.07 -0.45 7.29
CA THR A 35 -10.56 -1.60 8.02
C THR A 35 -9.30 -2.17 7.37
N LEU A 36 -8.49 -2.89 8.15
CA LEU A 36 -7.29 -3.54 7.62
C LEU A 36 -7.63 -4.57 6.53
N PRO A 37 -8.67 -5.43 6.66
CA PRO A 37 -9.07 -6.32 5.57
C PRO A 37 -9.46 -5.59 4.28
N GLU A 38 -10.18 -4.47 4.36
CA GLU A 38 -10.52 -3.66 3.18
C GLU A 38 -9.25 -3.11 2.51
N LEU A 39 -8.30 -2.62 3.30
CA LEU A 39 -7.03 -2.10 2.80
C LEU A 39 -6.23 -3.20 2.09
N LEU A 40 -6.07 -4.37 2.73
CA LEU A 40 -5.34 -5.50 2.15
C LEU A 40 -6.00 -6.00 0.87
N GLY A 41 -7.33 -6.10 0.86
CA GLY A 41 -8.08 -6.49 -0.34
C GLY A 41 -7.87 -5.51 -1.49
N GLY A 42 -7.93 -4.21 -1.22
CA GLY A 42 -7.71 -3.18 -2.23
C GLY A 42 -6.25 -3.12 -2.75
N ILE A 43 -5.27 -3.45 -1.90
CA ILE A 43 -3.87 -3.63 -2.33
C ILE A 43 -3.77 -4.81 -3.29
N VAL A 44 -4.30 -5.99 -2.92
CA VAL A 44 -4.26 -7.21 -3.76
C VAL A 44 -4.93 -6.99 -5.11
N GLU A 45 -6.10 -6.37 -5.12
CA GLU A 45 -6.84 -6.07 -6.36
C GLU A 45 -6.04 -5.19 -7.33
N ARG A 46 -5.36 -4.16 -6.79
CA ARG A 46 -4.59 -3.20 -7.58
C ARG A 46 -3.20 -3.71 -7.94
N SER A 47 -2.65 -4.63 -7.15
CA SER A 47 -1.36 -5.26 -7.42
C SER A 47 -1.45 -6.46 -8.37
N ALA A 48 -2.66 -6.99 -8.60
CA ALA A 48 -2.88 -7.99 -9.64
C ALA A 48 -2.41 -7.45 -11.00
N GLU A 49 -1.77 -8.29 -11.82
CA GLU A 49 -1.40 -7.97 -13.21
C GLU A 49 -0.56 -6.70 -13.39
N LEU A 50 0.23 -6.31 -12.39
CA LEU A 50 1.23 -5.24 -12.56
C LEU A 50 2.29 -5.67 -13.56
N VAL A 51 2.63 -4.77 -14.48
CA VAL A 51 3.74 -4.96 -15.41
C VAL A 51 5.06 -4.70 -14.69
N TYR A 52 6.06 -5.54 -14.92
CA TYR A 52 7.41 -5.34 -14.38
C TYR A 52 8.13 -4.27 -15.19
N ILE A 53 8.54 -3.18 -14.52
CA ILE A 53 9.14 -2.00 -15.15
C ILE A 53 10.66 -1.99 -14.98
N THR A 54 11.12 -2.45 -13.82
CA THR A 54 12.52 -2.47 -13.42
C THR A 54 12.93 -3.90 -13.06
N GLU A 55 14.22 -4.19 -13.05
CA GLU A 55 14.78 -5.47 -12.57
C GLU A 55 14.49 -5.70 -11.07
N GLN A 56 14.00 -4.67 -10.37
CA GLN A 56 13.57 -4.75 -8.97
C GLN A 56 12.14 -5.23 -8.80
N ASP A 57 11.38 -5.29 -9.88
CA ASP A 57 9.98 -5.66 -9.87
C ASP A 57 9.83 -7.17 -9.95
N SER A 58 8.94 -7.66 -9.10
CA SER A 58 8.47 -9.04 -9.08
C SER A 58 6.98 -9.04 -8.80
N GLU A 59 6.44 -10.22 -8.57
CA GLU A 59 5.13 -10.36 -7.96
C GLU A 59 5.05 -9.51 -6.67
N VAL A 60 3.95 -8.78 -6.53
CA VAL A 60 3.68 -7.85 -5.45
C VAL A 60 2.74 -8.49 -4.46
N PHE A 61 3.16 -8.55 -3.19
CA PHE A 61 2.39 -9.11 -2.10
C PHE A 61 1.92 -8.00 -1.16
N ALA A 62 0.68 -8.08 -0.68
CA ALA A 62 0.23 -7.23 0.41
C ALA A 62 1.00 -7.58 1.69
N PHE A 63 1.55 -6.56 2.35
CA PHE A 63 2.33 -6.71 3.58
C PHE A 63 1.62 -6.03 4.73
N TYR A 64 1.56 -6.69 5.89
CA TYR A 64 1.17 -6.04 7.14
C TYR A 64 1.81 -6.70 8.36
N ARG A 65 1.89 -5.93 9.44
CA ARG A 65 2.32 -6.38 10.77
C ARG A 65 1.48 -5.69 11.84
N ASN A 66 0.88 -6.49 12.72
CA ASN A 66 0.02 -6.02 13.81
C ASN A 66 0.80 -5.46 15.02
N THR A 67 2.04 -5.00 14.82
CA THR A 67 2.83 -4.39 15.87
C THR A 67 2.53 -2.89 15.88
N PRO A 68 1.96 -2.34 16.97
CA PRO A 68 1.62 -0.93 17.03
C PRO A 68 2.88 -0.04 17.00
N VAL A 69 3.02 0.81 15.99
CA VAL A 69 4.13 1.76 15.84
C VAL A 69 3.64 3.10 15.32
N LYS A 70 4.20 4.19 15.85
CA LYS A 70 3.83 5.56 15.45
C LYS A 70 4.63 6.10 14.27
N GLU A 71 5.77 5.48 14.00
CA GLU A 71 6.69 5.86 12.92
C GLU A 71 7.43 4.62 12.43
N VAL A 72 7.68 4.55 11.11
CA VAL A 72 8.43 3.48 10.48
C VAL A 72 9.86 3.95 10.22
N THR A 73 10.70 3.85 11.26
CA THR A 73 12.15 4.05 11.15
C THR A 73 12.86 2.73 10.82
N ASP A 74 14.15 2.79 10.46
CA ASP A 74 14.97 1.61 10.15
C ASP A 74 14.94 0.57 11.28
N ASN A 75 15.26 0.99 12.50
CA ASN A 75 15.33 0.10 13.66
C ASN A 75 13.95 -0.51 13.99
N VAL A 76 12.89 0.28 13.87
CA VAL A 76 11.52 -0.18 14.09
C VAL A 76 11.15 -1.22 13.04
N PHE A 77 11.47 -0.97 11.77
CA PHE A 77 11.14 -1.87 10.68
C PHE A 77 11.93 -3.19 10.77
N LEU A 78 13.22 -3.14 11.12
CA LEU A 78 14.02 -4.33 11.40
C LEU A 78 13.43 -5.15 12.57
N ALA A 79 13.02 -4.50 13.65
CA ALA A 79 12.38 -5.16 14.79
C ALA A 79 11.05 -5.84 14.39
N ILE A 80 10.23 -5.16 13.58
CA ILE A 80 8.98 -5.71 13.01
C ILE A 80 9.24 -6.96 12.16
N LEU A 81 10.33 -6.97 11.39
CA LEU A 81 10.76 -8.11 10.58
C LEU A 81 11.52 -9.17 11.38
N ARG A 82 11.79 -8.94 12.67
CA ARG A 82 12.64 -9.78 13.54
C ARG A 82 14.03 -10.01 12.94
N ARG A 83 14.59 -8.96 12.33
CA ARG A 83 15.95 -8.94 11.80
C ARG A 83 16.92 -8.38 12.86
N PRO A 84 18.19 -8.83 12.89
CA PRO A 84 19.21 -8.22 13.72
C PRO A 84 19.37 -6.72 13.43
N VAL A 85 19.69 -5.91 14.43
CA VAL A 85 19.80 -4.44 14.30
C VAL A 85 20.96 -4.01 13.40
N GLU A 86 21.96 -4.87 13.26
CA GLU A 86 23.10 -4.72 12.36
C GLU A 86 22.77 -5.07 10.89
N THR A 87 21.54 -5.54 10.62
CA THR A 87 21.11 -5.84 9.25
C THR A 87 21.13 -4.56 8.41
N GLN A 88 21.83 -4.62 7.28
CA GLN A 88 21.84 -3.51 6.34
C GLN A 88 20.42 -3.25 5.81
N ILE A 89 20.00 -2.00 5.89
CA ILE A 89 18.75 -1.51 5.31
C ILE A 89 19.07 -0.31 4.44
N ILE A 90 18.51 -0.30 3.23
CA ILE A 90 18.70 0.78 2.27
C ILE A 90 17.35 1.46 2.10
N GLN A 91 17.24 2.70 2.57
CA GLN A 91 16.07 3.52 2.33
C GLN A 91 16.07 4.06 0.90
N GLN A 92 14.90 4.05 0.28
CA GLN A 92 14.65 4.66 -1.01
C GLN A 92 13.54 5.70 -0.89
N SER A 93 13.60 6.73 -1.73
CA SER A 93 12.52 7.72 -1.80
C SER A 93 11.25 7.07 -2.35
N TRP A 94 10.14 7.25 -1.62
CA TRP A 94 8.80 6.87 -2.08
C TRP A 94 8.46 7.46 -3.45
N SER A 95 8.78 8.74 -3.66
CA SER A 95 8.49 9.42 -4.92
C SER A 95 9.26 8.79 -6.07
N SER A 96 10.56 8.56 -5.89
CA SER A 96 11.42 8.00 -6.95
C SER A 96 11.06 6.55 -7.26
N PHE A 97 10.73 5.76 -6.23
CA PHE A 97 10.29 4.38 -6.37
C PHE A 97 9.05 4.28 -7.28
N PHE A 98 8.03 5.09 -7.04
CA PHE A 98 6.83 5.06 -7.88
C PHE A 98 6.96 5.82 -9.19
N GLN A 99 7.73 6.92 -9.25
CA GLN A 99 7.83 7.73 -10.47
C GLN A 99 8.35 6.92 -11.67
N ILE A 100 9.38 6.09 -11.45
CA ILE A 100 9.92 5.23 -12.51
C ILE A 100 8.83 4.26 -13.00
N ARG A 101 8.09 3.64 -12.07
CA ARG A 101 7.04 2.66 -12.39
C ARG A 101 5.86 3.30 -13.11
N VAL A 102 5.36 4.41 -12.60
CA VAL A 102 4.22 5.15 -13.16
C VAL A 102 4.53 5.69 -14.56
N ASN A 103 5.73 6.23 -14.78
CA ASN A 103 6.08 6.84 -16.07
C ASN A 103 6.22 5.81 -17.20
N ASN A 104 6.51 4.56 -16.86
CA ASN A 104 6.76 3.49 -17.83
C ASN A 104 5.67 2.41 -17.83
N ASP A 105 4.62 2.57 -17.03
CA ASP A 105 3.49 1.62 -16.97
C ASP A 105 2.38 2.05 -17.94
N PRO A 106 2.20 1.36 -19.09
CA PRO A 106 1.16 1.70 -20.05
C PRO A 106 -0.26 1.39 -19.56
N THR A 107 -0.39 0.56 -18.50
CA THR A 107 -1.69 0.15 -17.94
C THR A 107 -2.21 1.14 -16.91
N GLY A 108 -1.34 1.99 -16.36
CA GLY A 108 -1.66 2.92 -15.27
C GLY A 108 -1.89 2.25 -13.90
N ARG A 109 -1.80 0.92 -13.81
CA ARG A 109 -2.06 0.15 -12.58
C ARG A 109 -1.07 0.49 -11.46
N TRP A 110 0.20 0.76 -11.77
CA TRP A 110 1.17 1.28 -10.80
C TRP A 110 0.77 2.64 -10.23
N GLY A 111 0.18 3.49 -11.08
CA GLY A 111 -0.36 4.80 -10.66
C GLY A 111 -1.57 4.64 -9.73
N ASP A 112 -2.43 3.67 -9.99
CA ASP A 112 -3.60 3.40 -9.16
C ASP A 112 -3.24 2.76 -7.83
N LEU A 113 -2.28 1.83 -7.81
CA LEU A 113 -1.72 1.28 -6.56
C LEU A 113 -1.07 2.39 -5.71
N LYS A 114 -0.25 3.25 -6.32
CA LYS A 114 0.36 4.40 -5.64
C LYS A 114 -0.69 5.28 -4.97
N LYS A 115 -1.70 5.72 -5.72
CA LYS A 115 -2.77 6.58 -5.21
C LYS A 115 -3.52 5.91 -4.07
N TYR A 116 -3.77 4.61 -4.18
CA TYR A 116 -4.47 3.86 -3.14
C TYR A 116 -3.66 3.76 -1.85
N LEU A 117 -2.36 3.47 -1.94
CA LEU A 117 -1.47 3.46 -0.77
C LEU A 117 -1.39 4.86 -0.13
N GLU A 118 -1.19 5.91 -0.92
CA GLU A 118 -1.10 7.30 -0.44
C GLU A 118 -2.40 7.83 0.19
N ALA A 119 -3.56 7.32 -0.24
CA ALA A 119 -4.84 7.70 0.33
C ALA A 119 -5.12 7.08 1.71
N ASN A 120 -4.43 5.98 2.05
CA ASN A 120 -4.72 5.18 3.24
C ASN A 120 -3.58 5.11 4.25
N LEU A 121 -2.36 5.41 3.81
CA LEU A 121 -1.15 5.26 4.61
C LEU A 121 -0.51 6.63 4.87
N THR A 122 0.06 6.76 6.06
CA THR A 122 0.89 7.88 6.47
C THR A 122 2.32 7.41 6.69
N ASN A 123 3.29 8.33 6.87
CA ASN A 123 4.69 7.98 7.13
C ASN A 123 5.26 6.98 6.09
N LEU A 124 5.09 7.31 4.82
CA LEU A 124 5.42 6.45 3.68
C LEU A 124 6.93 6.32 3.52
N THR A 125 7.42 5.10 3.33
CA THR A 125 8.83 4.82 3.14
C THR A 125 9.04 3.57 2.29
N VAL A 126 10.21 3.47 1.66
CA VAL A 126 10.61 2.30 0.89
C VAL A 126 11.91 1.75 1.47
N PHE A 127 11.91 0.47 1.81
CA PHE A 127 13.08 -0.23 2.33
C PHE A 127 13.51 -1.33 1.37
N ARG A 128 14.82 -1.44 1.20
CA ARG A 128 15.46 -2.57 0.52
C ARG A 128 16.37 -3.28 1.51
N LEU A 129 16.13 -4.57 1.72
CA LEU A 129 16.89 -5.41 2.63
C LEU A 129 17.59 -6.50 1.81
N PRO A 130 18.93 -6.49 1.71
CA PRO A 130 19.69 -7.57 1.10
C PRO A 130 19.39 -8.90 1.79
N ARG A 131 19.25 -9.97 1.00
CA ARG A 131 19.12 -11.31 1.54
C ARG A 131 20.50 -11.86 1.90
N GLY A 132 20.56 -12.55 3.03
CA GLY A 132 21.77 -13.27 3.42
C GLY A 132 22.08 -14.44 2.48
N ALA A 133 23.26 -15.05 2.65
CA ALA A 133 23.66 -16.23 1.91
C ALA A 133 22.58 -17.34 1.96
N PRO A 134 22.36 -18.08 0.85
CA PRO A 134 23.09 -18.04 -0.43
C PRO A 134 22.60 -16.96 -1.42
N TYR A 135 21.66 -16.08 -1.03
CA TYR A 135 20.96 -15.17 -1.94
C TYR A 135 21.58 -13.78 -2.01
N GLY A 136 22.92 -13.67 -2.01
CA GLY A 136 23.63 -12.38 -1.84
C GLY A 136 23.33 -11.30 -2.90
N ALA A 137 22.81 -11.71 -4.05
CA ALA A 137 22.34 -10.82 -5.12
C ALA A 137 20.80 -10.62 -5.09
N GLN A 138 20.09 -10.94 -4.02
CA GLN A 138 18.65 -10.74 -3.92
C GLN A 138 18.33 -9.79 -2.76
N TYR A 139 17.18 -9.14 -2.83
CA TYR A 139 16.66 -8.31 -1.75
C TYR A 139 15.16 -8.46 -1.59
N ASP A 140 14.71 -8.26 -0.37
CA ASP A 140 13.31 -7.97 -0.08
C ASP A 140 13.11 -6.45 -0.19
N LEU A 141 12.14 -6.03 -1.01
CA LEU A 141 11.74 -4.63 -1.12
C LEU A 141 10.38 -4.45 -0.46
N TYR A 142 10.26 -3.42 0.37
CA TYR A 142 9.02 -3.06 1.05
C TYR A 142 8.69 -1.61 0.75
N ALA A 143 7.48 -1.32 0.27
CA ALA A 143 6.94 0.04 0.24
C ALA A 143 5.79 0.10 1.23
N VAL A 144 6.01 0.74 2.37
CA VAL A 144 5.15 0.65 3.56
C VAL A 144 4.83 2.02 4.14
N GLY A 145 3.79 2.04 4.96
CA GLY A 145 3.44 3.18 5.80
C GLY A 145 2.57 2.72 6.97
N ILE A 146 1.94 3.68 7.62
CA ILE A 146 1.11 3.48 8.81
C ILE A 146 -0.36 3.68 8.45
N PHE A 147 -1.13 2.62 8.66
CA PHE A 147 -2.58 2.61 8.58
C PHE A 147 -3.20 2.85 9.96
N ASN A 148 -4.26 3.68 10.01
CA ASN A 148 -5.02 4.00 11.23
C ASN A 148 -4.18 4.42 12.45
N GLY A 149 -2.98 4.96 12.22
CA GLY A 149 -2.13 5.57 13.25
C GLY A 149 -1.18 4.63 14.00
N ASP A 150 -1.28 3.31 13.80
CA ASP A 150 -0.41 2.37 14.52
C ASP A 150 0.00 1.11 13.74
N THR A 151 -0.64 0.77 12.62
CA THR A 151 -0.44 -0.53 11.97
C THR A 151 0.43 -0.38 10.72
N VAL A 152 1.56 -1.10 10.65
CA VAL A 152 2.40 -1.07 9.43
C VAL A 152 1.77 -1.92 8.34
N VAL A 153 1.52 -1.29 7.20
CA VAL A 153 0.91 -1.92 6.02
C VAL A 153 1.59 -1.40 4.76
N GLY A 154 1.57 -2.19 3.69
CA GLY A 154 2.04 -1.77 2.38
C GLY A 154 2.16 -2.94 1.42
N ILE A 155 3.20 -2.91 0.61
CA ILE A 155 3.54 -3.96 -0.33
C ILE A 155 4.94 -4.51 -0.10
N GLN A 156 5.14 -5.76 -0.50
CA GLN A 156 6.42 -6.46 -0.54
C GLN A 156 6.69 -7.00 -1.95
N MET A 157 7.94 -6.93 -2.39
CA MET A 157 8.47 -7.54 -3.61
C MET A 157 9.82 -8.21 -3.33
N PHE A 158 10.25 -9.05 -4.26
CA PHE A 158 11.52 -9.75 -4.26
C PHE A 158 12.31 -9.37 -5.51
N GLY A 159 13.37 -8.58 -5.33
CA GLY A 159 14.21 -8.18 -6.46
C GLY A 159 15.53 -8.92 -6.49
N VAL A 160 16.16 -8.89 -7.67
CA VAL A 160 17.56 -9.27 -7.84
C VAL A 160 18.38 -7.98 -7.96
N ALA A 161 19.49 -7.91 -7.23
CA ALA A 161 20.52 -6.89 -7.40
C ALA A 161 21.35 -7.30 -8.60
N THR A 162 21.21 -6.56 -9.70
CA THR A 162 22.13 -6.59 -10.82
C THR A 162 23.38 -5.77 -10.52
#